data_AF-A0A3C1PGM9-F1
#
_entry.id   AF-A0A3C1PGM9-F1
#
_cell.length_a   1.000
_cell.length_b   1.000
_cell.length_c   1.000
_cell.angle_alpha   90.00
_cell.angle_beta   90.00
_cell.angle_gamma   90.00
#
_symmetry.space_group_name_H-M   'P 1'
#
loop_
_entity.id
_entity.type
_entity.pdbx_description
1 polymer ?
#
loop_
_entity_poly.entity_id
_entity_poly.type
_entity_poly.pdbx_seq_one_letter_code
_entity_poly.pdbx_strand_id
1 'polypeptide(L)'
;MTIVINLSPELEEQLRKKAALDGQDINVVAANLLANILKWEAQDSEEAIKGIQQGLDDFKAGNSRSFSEFADEQRRKYNLPA
;
A
#
# COMPACT_ATOMS: atom_id res chain seq x y z
N MET A 1 11.19 -20.68 -13.94
CA MET A 1 10.66 -21.54 -12.85
C MET A 1 9.17 -21.68 -13.09
N THR A 2 8.60 -22.86 -12.90
CA THR A 2 7.16 -23.10 -13.10
C THR A 2 6.51 -23.29 -11.73
N ILE A 3 5.40 -22.60 -11.50
CA ILE A 3 4.59 -22.71 -10.28
C ILE A 3 3.18 -23.08 -10.71
N VAL A 4 2.59 -24.06 -10.05
CA VAL A 4 1.18 -24.45 -10.25
C VAL A 4 0.38 -23.91 -9.08
N ILE A 5 -0.67 -23.15 -9.38
CA ILE A 5 -1.53 -22.53 -8.37
C ILE A 5 -2.97 -22.97 -8.66
N ASN A 6 -3.64 -23.48 -7.65
CA ASN A 6 -5.07 -23.78 -7.75
C ASN A 6 -5.86 -22.49 -7.48
N LEU A 7 -6.57 -22.01 -8.49
CA LEU A 7 -7.44 -20.84 -8.39
C LEU A 7 -8.88 -21.28 -8.14
N SER A 8 -9.67 -20.44 -7.46
CA SER A 8 -11.12 -20.62 -7.49
C SER A 8 -11.64 -20.38 -8.91
N PRO A 9 -12.77 -20.98 -9.31
CA PRO A 9 -13.33 -20.77 -10.64
C PRO A 9 -13.56 -19.29 -10.97
N GLU A 10 -14.00 -18.50 -9.98
CA GLU A 10 -14.27 -17.08 -10.13
C GLU A 10 -12.99 -16.29 -10.40
N LEU A 11 -11.90 -16.63 -9.68
CA LEU A 11 -10.62 -15.94 -9.85
C LEU A 11 -9.96 -16.30 -11.18
N GLU A 12 -10.08 -17.56 -11.61
CA GLU A 12 -9.62 -17.98 -12.94
C GLU A 12 -10.36 -17.21 -14.04
N GLU A 13 -11.68 -17.07 -13.94
CA GLU A 13 -12.48 -16.34 -14.92
C GLU A 13 -12.08 -14.86 -14.98
N GLN A 14 -11.85 -14.22 -13.83
CA GLN A 14 -11.37 -12.84 -13.78
C GLN A 14 -10.00 -12.68 -14.44
N LEU A 15 -9.07 -13.61 -14.17
CA LEU A 15 -7.74 -13.59 -14.78
C LEU A 15 -7.81 -13.79 -16.31
N ARG A 16 -8.67 -14.71 -16.78
CA ARG A 16 -8.91 -14.94 -18.21
C ARG A 16 -9.50 -13.70 -18.89
N LYS A 17 -10.51 -13.06 -18.28
CA LYS A 17 -11.10 -11.81 -18.80
C LYS A 17 -10.05 -10.71 -18.89
N LYS A 18 -9.22 -10.55 -17.85
CA LYS A 18 -8.14 -9.56 -17.85
C LYS A 18 -7.12 -9.82 -18.97
N ALA A 19 -6.70 -11.08 -19.13
CA ALA A 19 -5.77 -11.45 -20.20
C ALA A 19 -6.34 -11.20 -21.60
N ALA A 20 -7.63 -11.48 -21.81
CA ALA A 20 -8.31 -11.18 -23.06
C ALA A 20 -8.40 -9.67 -23.35
N LEU A 21 -8.70 -8.86 -22.32
CA LEU A 21 -8.75 -7.39 -22.44
C LEU A 21 -7.37 -6.78 -22.74
N ASP A 22 -6.33 -7.28 -22.06
CA ASP A 22 -4.96 -6.80 -22.21
C ASP A 22 -4.30 -7.36 -23.50
N GLY A 23 -4.94 -8.31 -24.19
CA GLY A 23 -4.42 -8.96 -25.40
C GLY A 23 -3.16 -9.79 -25.14
N GLN A 24 -3.00 -10.30 -23.91
CA GLN A 24 -1.79 -10.95 -23.42
C GLN A 24 -2.03 -12.40 -23.03
N ASP A 25 -0.95 -13.18 -22.98
CA ASP A 25 -1.00 -14.55 -22.44
C ASP A 25 -1.35 -14.52 -20.95
N ILE A 26 -2.21 -15.44 -20.52
CA ILE A 26 -2.69 -15.52 -19.14
C ILE A 26 -1.57 -15.68 -18.12
N ASN A 27 -0.48 -16.40 -18.49
CA ASN A 27 0.66 -16.60 -17.60
C ASN A 27 1.47 -15.31 -17.44
N VAL A 28 1.57 -14.50 -18.49
CA VAL A 28 2.24 -13.19 -18.43
C VAL A 28 1.46 -12.24 -17.51
N VAL A 29 0.13 -12.22 -17.66
CA VAL A 29 -0.73 -11.41 -16.79
C VAL A 29 -0.64 -11.85 -15.33
N ALA A 30 -0.67 -13.16 -15.07
CA ALA A 30 -0.51 -13.71 -13.73
C ALA A 30 0.85 -13.35 -13.10
N ALA A 31 1.94 -13.51 -13.87
CA ALA A 31 3.28 -13.17 -13.41
C ALA A 31 3.42 -11.67 -13.09
N ASN A 32 2.86 -10.80 -13.92
CA ASN A 32 2.87 -9.35 -13.70
C ASN A 32 2.05 -8.95 -12.47
N LEU A 33 0.89 -9.57 -12.26
CA LEU A 33 0.07 -9.33 -11.06
C LEU A 33 0.81 -9.73 -9.78
N LEU A 34 1.45 -10.90 -9.78
CA LEU A 34 2.28 -11.35 -8.65
C LEU A 34 3.45 -10.40 -8.40
N ALA A 35 4.17 -10.00 -9.44
CA ALA A 35 5.27 -9.06 -9.33
C ALA A 35 4.82 -7.71 -8.75
N ASN A 36 3.66 -7.21 -9.18
CA ASN A 36 3.12 -5.94 -8.68
C ASN A 36 2.72 -6.02 -7.21
N ILE A 37 2.09 -7.11 -6.76
CA ILE A 37 1.72 -7.31 -5.36
C ILE A 37 2.97 -7.35 -4.47
N LEU A 38 3.98 -8.14 -4.86
CA LEU A 38 5.23 -8.25 -4.10
C LEU A 38 5.98 -6.91 -4.03
N LYS A 39 5.94 -6.13 -5.12
CA LYS A 39 6.52 -4.80 -5.15
C LYS A 39 5.77 -3.85 -4.20
N TRP A 40 4.44 -3.84 -4.25
CA TRP A 40 3.61 -3.02 -3.37
C TRP A 40 3.84 -3.36 -1.90
N GLU A 41 3.88 -4.64 -1.55
CA GLU A 41 4.16 -5.12 -0.18
C GLU A 41 5.53 -4.64 0.32
N ALA A 42 6.55 -4.71 -0.54
CA ALA A 42 7.89 -4.23 -0.22
C ALA A 42 7.93 -2.70 -0.05
N GLN A 43 7.29 -1.94 -0.95
CA GLN A 43 7.26 -0.49 -0.91
C GLN A 43 6.48 0.05 0.29
N ASP A 44 5.31 -0.51 0.58
CA ASP A 44 4.49 -0.14 1.73
C ASP A 44 5.23 -0.39 3.05
N SER A 45 5.90 -1.54 3.15
CA SER A 45 6.75 -1.86 4.30
C SER A 45 7.92 -0.88 4.45
N GLU A 46 8.60 -0.54 3.36
CA GLU A 46 9.73 0.39 3.37
C GLU A 46 9.30 1.81 3.76
N GLU A 47 8.19 2.31 3.20
CA GLU A 47 7.64 3.62 3.53
C GLU A 47 7.18 3.70 4.98
N ALA A 48 6.52 2.65 5.49
CA ALA A 48 6.13 2.56 6.89
C ALA A 48 7.34 2.57 7.83
N ILE A 49 8.37 1.75 7.56
CA ILE A 49 9.60 1.71 8.34
C ILE A 49 10.28 3.08 8.35
N LYS A 50 10.39 3.72 7.19
CA LYS A 50 11.00 5.04 7.05
C LYS A 50 10.24 6.10 7.83
N GLY A 51 8.91 6.11 7.75
CA GLY A 51 8.04 7.03 8.49
C GLY A 51 8.17 6.86 10.00
N ILE A 52 8.20 5.62 10.49
CA ILE A 52 8.43 5.32 11.91
C ILE A 52 9.80 5.83 12.36
N GLN A 53 10.86 5.50 11.61
CA GLN A 53 12.22 5.92 11.95
C GLN A 53 12.35 7.44 11.98
N GLN A 54 11.78 8.13 11.00
CA GLN A 54 11.74 9.59 10.97
C GLN A 54 11.03 10.17 12.20
N GLY A 55 9.85 9.64 12.54
CA GLY A 55 9.11 10.10 13.73
C GLY A 55 9.88 9.88 15.04
N LEU A 56 10.60 8.75 15.15
CA LEU A 56 11.46 8.48 16.31
C LEU A 56 12.65 9.44 16.39
N ASP A 57 13.25 9.78 15.27
CA ASP A 57 14.39 10.70 15.22
C ASP A 57 13.96 12.15 15.48
N ASP A 58 12.82 12.57 14.94
CA ASP A 58 12.20 13.87 15.24
C ASP A 58 11.84 13.99 16.72
N PHE A 59 11.28 12.94 17.32
CA PHE A 59 11.00 12.91 18.76
C PHE A 59 12.29 13.07 19.58
N LYS A 60 13.35 12.33 19.26
CA LYS A 60 14.65 12.45 19.94
C LYS A 60 15.29 13.83 19.77
N ALA A 61 15.11 14.46 18.60
CA ALA A 61 15.62 15.80 18.32
C ALA A 61 14.81 16.91 19.00
N GLY A 62 13.70 16.59 19.67
CA GLY A 62 12.79 17.58 20.26
C GLY A 62 11.82 18.20 19.26
N ASN A 63 11.78 17.72 18.01
CA ASN A 63 10.81 18.10 16.97
C ASN A 63 9.47 17.38 17.17
N SER A 64 8.96 17.38 18.39
CA SER A 64 7.66 16.81 18.74
C SER A 64 6.81 17.86 19.47
N ARG A 65 5.49 17.69 19.41
CA ARG A 65 4.54 18.61 20.05
C ARG A 65 3.39 17.84 20.68
N SER A 66 2.66 18.49 21.58
CA SER A 66 1.48 17.90 22.18
C SER A 66 0.41 17.63 21.13
N PHE A 67 -0.24 16.47 21.23
CA PHE A 67 -1.40 16.15 20.41
C PHE A 67 -2.55 17.14 20.65
N SER A 68 -2.74 17.62 21.89
CA SER A 68 -3.80 18.58 22.21
C SER A 68 -3.61 19.90 21.46
N GLU A 69 -2.38 20.41 21.43
CA GLU A 69 -2.03 21.64 20.71
C GLU A 69 -2.26 21.49 19.21
N PHE A 70 -1.86 20.35 18.65
CA PHE A 70 -2.11 20.03 17.25
C PHE A 70 -3.60 19.96 16.92
N ALA A 71 -4.38 19.24 17.74
CA ALA A 71 -5.81 19.05 17.52
C ALA A 71 -6.55 20.40 17.55
N ASP A 72 -6.21 21.28 18.49
CA ASP A 72 -6.80 22.61 18.59
C ASP A 72 -6.45 23.50 17.39
N GLU A 73 -5.20 23.40 16.89
CA GLU A 73 -4.79 24.08 15.65
C GLU A 73 -5.60 23.59 14.45
N GLN A 74 -5.73 22.27 14.27
CA GLN A 74 -6.47 21.71 13.13
C GLN A 74 -7.96 22.07 13.19
N ARG A 75 -8.57 22.02 14.37
CA ARG A 75 -9.97 22.44 14.55
C ARG A 75 -10.19 23.88 14.14
N ARG A 76 -9.31 24.80 14.58
CA ARG A 76 -9.37 26.21 14.18
C ARG A 76 -9.17 26.38 12.67
N LYS A 77 -8.19 25.69 12.11
CA LYS A 77 -7.84 25.77 10.68
C LYS A 77 -8.97 25.31 9.77
N TYR A 78 -9.70 24.26 10.16
CA TYR A 78 -10.76 23.65 9.36
C TYR A 78 -12.17 23.90 9.88
N ASN A 79 -12.32 24.80 10.86
CA ASN A 79 -13.59 25.14 11.50
C ASN A 79 -14.37 23.90 12.01
N LEU A 80 -13.65 22.95 12.61
CA LEU A 80 -14.21 21.72 13.16
C LEU A 80 -14.70 21.96 14.60
N PRO A 81 -15.77 21.29 15.04
CA PRO A 81 -16.23 21.36 16.42
C PRO A 81 -15.19 20.82 17.41
N ALA A 82 -15.26 21.30 18.65
CA ALA A 82 -14.41 20.89 19.75
C ALA A 82 -14.63 19.42 20.13
#